data_AF-A0AA37V305-F1
#
_entry.id   AF-A0AA37V305-F1
#
_cell.length_a   1.000
_cell.length_b   1.000
_cell.length_c   1.000
_cell.angle_alpha   90.00
_cell.angle_beta   90.00
_cell.angle_gamma   90.00
#
_symmetry.space_group_name_H-M   'P 1'
#
loop_
_entity.id
_entity.type
_entity.pdbx_description
1 polymer ?
#
loop_
_entity_poly.entity_id
_entity_poly.type
_entity_poly.pdbx_seq_one_letter_code
_entity_poly.pdbx_strand_id
1 'polypeptide(L)'
;MTSETDSRKRADAEAVAWKFKYEKAEQEKLYAQTHQKTVEVAVEKKVPYEKCEKCDRTAYRKAKEKCDSRKSQLEKKYKNMTIGYESILFLLAWYSITTTLFTAILSPVFLNDCIVFFGALGKGMGSLFREFVTGADSFGQLSSGIPNSILSGIVYWLIAGTVMAILFVITGWLIIGIGYQVGKIYRKYCWDIISIVVAITSTAVVIYFGEWIKNANPINLIVLLLLSHIIYIGIRCYVKDWMEERGYY
;
A
#
# COMPACT_ATOMS: atom_id res chain seq x y z
N MET A 1 -31.22 10.21 20.52
CA MET A 1 -29.80 10.34 20.92
C MET A 1 -29.38 9.43 22.09
N THR A 2 -30.29 8.99 22.97
CA THR A 2 -29.96 8.11 24.11
C THR A 2 -29.60 6.67 23.71
N SER A 3 -30.20 6.12 22.65
CA SER A 3 -29.97 4.75 22.16
C SER A 3 -28.54 4.51 21.63
N GLU A 4 -27.98 5.44 20.85
CA GLU A 4 -26.66 5.29 20.24
C GLU A 4 -25.51 5.45 21.24
N THR A 5 -25.74 6.23 22.30
CA THR A 5 -24.76 6.42 23.37
C THR A 5 -24.66 5.17 24.26
N ASP A 6 -25.77 4.45 24.44
CA ASP A 6 -25.83 3.22 25.23
C ASP A 6 -25.22 2.02 24.48
N SER A 7 -25.39 1.95 23.15
CA SER A 7 -24.76 0.92 22.32
C SER A 7 -23.24 1.06 22.24
N ARG A 8 -22.71 2.29 22.14
CA ARG A 8 -21.25 2.55 22.22
C ARG A 8 -20.66 2.12 23.56
N LYS A 9 -21.34 2.45 24.67
CA LYS A 9 -20.89 2.04 26.02
C LYS A 9 -20.84 0.52 26.19
N ARG A 10 -21.77 -0.22 25.57
CA ARG A 10 -21.70 -1.70 25.57
C ARG A 10 -20.56 -2.23 24.71
N ALA A 11 -20.33 -1.66 23.54
CA ALA A 11 -19.21 -2.06 22.67
C ALA A 11 -17.85 -1.80 23.34
N ASP A 12 -17.70 -0.66 24.02
CA ASP A 12 -16.50 -0.33 24.78
C ASP A 12 -16.29 -1.29 25.97
N ALA A 13 -17.36 -1.62 26.69
CA ALA A 13 -17.31 -2.59 27.79
C ALA A 13 -16.93 -4.00 27.30
N GLU A 14 -17.43 -4.42 26.15
CA GLU A 14 -17.06 -5.68 25.53
C GLU A 14 -15.59 -5.69 25.07
N ALA A 15 -15.12 -4.60 24.45
CA ALA A 15 -13.73 -4.46 24.02
C ALA A 15 -12.74 -4.52 25.21
N VAL A 16 -13.07 -3.84 26.33
CA VAL A 16 -12.27 -3.90 27.56
C VAL A 16 -12.28 -5.30 28.16
N ALA A 17 -13.44 -5.98 28.17
CA ALA A 17 -13.53 -7.35 28.66
C ALA A 17 -12.71 -8.34 27.80
N TRP A 18 -12.65 -8.12 26.48
CA TRP A 18 -11.79 -8.91 25.59
C TRP A 18 -10.31 -8.62 25.79
N LYS A 19 -9.91 -7.35 25.97
CA LYS A 19 -8.54 -6.97 26.26
C LYS A 19 -8.04 -7.60 27.57
N PHE A 20 -8.87 -7.54 28.62
CA PHE A 20 -8.56 -8.17 29.90
C PHE A 20 -8.41 -9.70 29.79
N LYS A 21 -9.29 -10.37 29.03
CA LYS A 21 -9.18 -11.82 28.77
C LYS A 21 -7.93 -12.16 27.97
N TYR A 22 -7.53 -11.32 27.03
CA TYR A 22 -6.32 -11.50 26.24
C TYR A 22 -5.05 -11.35 27.10
N GLU A 23 -4.94 -10.26 27.86
CA GLU A 23 -3.82 -10.03 28.79
C GLU A 23 -3.71 -11.15 29.83
N LYS A 24 -4.84 -11.65 30.34
CA LYS A 24 -4.85 -12.80 31.25
C LYS A 24 -4.34 -14.08 30.58
N ALA A 25 -4.76 -14.36 29.34
CA ALA A 25 -4.29 -15.52 28.58
C ALA A 25 -2.79 -15.40 28.24
N GLU A 26 -2.30 -14.19 27.99
CA GLU A 26 -0.89 -13.91 27.75
C GLU A 26 -0.05 -14.09 29.02
N GLN A 27 -0.55 -13.64 30.18
CA GLN A 27 0.05 -13.93 31.48
C GLN A 27 0.08 -15.43 31.80
N GLU A 28 -1.01 -16.17 31.57
CA GLU A 28 -1.05 -17.62 31.78
C GLU A 28 -0.05 -18.35 30.87
N LYS A 29 0.12 -17.88 29.62
CA LYS A 29 1.11 -18.39 28.69
C LYS A 29 2.54 -18.07 29.15
N LEU A 30 2.80 -16.84 29.59
CA LEU A 30 4.12 -16.43 30.09
C LEU A 30 4.48 -17.26 31.32
N TYR A 31 3.54 -17.39 32.28
CA TYR A 31 3.66 -18.17 33.50
C TYR A 31 3.96 -19.65 33.19
N ALA A 32 3.20 -20.26 32.28
CA ALA A 32 3.46 -21.62 31.81
C ALA A 32 4.84 -21.74 31.15
N GLN A 33 5.26 -20.75 30.34
CA GLN A 33 6.55 -20.77 29.65
C GLN A 33 7.73 -20.61 30.62
N THR A 34 7.63 -19.74 31.64
CA THR A 34 8.65 -19.60 32.69
C THR A 34 8.74 -20.83 33.58
N HIS A 35 7.61 -21.40 34.01
CA HIS A 35 7.61 -22.58 34.87
C HIS A 35 7.97 -23.88 34.13
N GLN A 36 7.69 -23.96 32.82
CA GLN A 36 8.11 -25.08 31.98
C GLN A 36 9.61 -25.00 31.64
N LYS A 37 10.19 -23.81 31.51
CA LYS A 37 11.62 -23.60 31.20
C LYS A 37 12.56 -23.88 32.38
N THR A 38 12.07 -23.81 33.63
CA THR A 38 12.86 -24.16 34.83
C THR A 38 13.01 -25.67 35.09
N VAL A 39 12.39 -26.55 34.29
CA VAL A 39 12.41 -28.01 34.50
C VAL A 39 13.29 -28.74 33.46
N GLU A 40 13.90 -28.03 32.50
CA GLU A 40 14.75 -28.65 31.48
C GLU A 40 16.21 -28.79 31.95
N VAL A 41 16.43 -29.65 32.95
CA VAL A 41 17.72 -30.32 33.13
C VAL A 41 17.74 -31.57 32.25
N ALA A 42 18.84 -31.70 31.51
CA ALA A 42 19.12 -32.67 30.46
C ALA A 42 18.59 -34.10 30.70
N VAL A 43 17.84 -34.63 29.72
CA VAL A 43 17.96 -35.96 29.09
C VAL A 43 16.65 -36.25 28.32
N GLU A 44 16.81 -36.61 27.05
CA GLU A 44 15.84 -37.26 26.15
C GLU A 44 14.36 -36.82 26.20
N LYS A 45 13.95 -36.14 25.12
CA LYS A 45 12.61 -36.14 24.51
C LYS A 45 11.54 -36.95 25.27
N LYS A 46 10.85 -36.32 26.22
CA LYS A 46 9.61 -36.85 26.83
C LYS A 46 8.56 -35.76 26.89
N VAL A 47 7.65 -35.84 25.91
CA VAL A 47 6.27 -35.35 26.07
C VAL A 47 5.77 -35.83 27.44
N PRO A 48 5.12 -35.01 28.27
CA PRO A 48 4.55 -35.51 29.52
C PRO A 48 3.33 -36.39 29.18
N TYR A 49 3.59 -37.66 28.87
CA TYR A 49 2.65 -38.73 29.18
C TYR A 49 3.09 -39.29 30.53
N GLU A 50 2.58 -38.68 31.59
CA GLU A 50 2.64 -39.29 32.90
C GLU A 50 1.91 -40.64 32.81
N LYS A 51 2.63 -41.73 33.15
CA LYS A 51 2.07 -43.07 33.32
C LYS A 51 1.04 -43.01 34.44
N CYS A 52 -0.20 -42.67 34.11
CA CYS A 52 -1.31 -42.83 35.02
C CYS A 52 -1.76 -44.30 34.93
N GLU A 53 -1.15 -45.15 35.76
CA GLU A 53 -1.37 -46.61 35.81
C GLU A 53 -2.81 -46.98 36.24
N LYS A 54 -3.64 -45.99 36.59
CA LYS A 54 -5.08 -46.10 36.86
C LYS A 54 -5.94 -44.97 36.28
N CYS A 55 -5.43 -44.12 35.36
CA CYS A 55 -6.34 -43.20 34.67
C CYS A 55 -7.10 -43.98 33.61
N ASP A 56 -8.42 -43.87 33.64
CA ASP A 56 -9.28 -44.35 32.57
C ASP A 56 -8.89 -43.64 31.26
N ARG A 57 -8.04 -44.29 30.45
CA ARG A 57 -7.48 -43.79 29.18
C ARG A 57 -8.57 -43.30 28.24
N THR A 58 -9.77 -43.86 28.40
CA THR A 58 -11.01 -43.49 27.74
C THR A 58 -11.48 -42.09 28.14
N ALA A 59 -11.46 -41.76 29.44
CA ALA A 59 -11.85 -40.45 29.97
C ALA A 59 -10.89 -39.34 29.49
N TYR A 60 -9.58 -39.60 29.47
CA TYR A 60 -8.60 -38.66 28.95
C TYR A 60 -8.77 -38.41 27.44
N ARG A 61 -8.97 -39.48 26.64
CA ARG A 61 -9.18 -39.34 25.19
C ARG A 61 -10.46 -38.54 24.89
N LYS A 62 -11.52 -38.79 25.65
CA LYS A 62 -12.80 -38.07 25.54
C LYS A 62 -12.66 -36.60 25.95
N ALA A 63 -11.85 -36.29 26.97
CA ALA A 63 -11.55 -34.92 27.37
C ALA A 63 -10.71 -34.18 26.30
N LYS A 64 -9.73 -34.85 25.70
CA LYS A 64 -8.91 -34.32 24.61
C LYS A 64 -9.73 -34.01 23.36
N GLU A 65 -10.56 -34.94 22.90
CA GLU A 65 -11.48 -34.71 21.77
C GLU A 65 -12.42 -33.52 22.02
N LYS A 66 -12.94 -33.39 23.25
CA LYS A 66 -13.80 -32.26 23.64
C LYS A 66 -13.02 -30.93 23.66
N CYS A 67 -11.74 -30.96 23.98
CA CYS A 67 -10.88 -29.77 23.95
C CYS A 67 -10.51 -29.37 22.51
N ASP A 68 -10.09 -30.34 21.68
CA ASP A 68 -9.74 -30.12 20.28
C ASP A 68 -10.95 -29.67 19.44
N SER A 69 -12.13 -30.26 19.70
CA SER A 69 -13.41 -29.83 19.13
C SER A 69 -13.72 -28.36 19.45
N ARG A 70 -13.57 -27.96 20.73
CA ARG A 70 -13.79 -26.57 21.15
C ARG A 70 -12.77 -25.62 20.53
N LYS A 71 -11.50 -26.01 20.43
CA LYS A 71 -10.46 -25.23 19.77
C LYS A 71 -10.78 -25.00 18.30
N SER A 72 -11.17 -26.04 17.57
CA SER A 72 -11.55 -25.91 16.15
C SER A 72 -12.78 -25.00 15.97
N GLN A 73 -13.77 -25.08 16.87
CA GLN A 73 -14.92 -24.16 16.85
C GLN A 73 -14.52 -22.71 17.11
N LEU A 74 -13.62 -22.46 18.07
CA LEU A 74 -13.08 -21.13 18.38
C LEU A 74 -12.28 -20.56 17.20
N GLU A 75 -11.41 -21.37 16.58
CA GLU A 75 -10.64 -20.96 15.40
C GLU A 75 -11.55 -20.62 14.21
N LYS A 76 -12.61 -21.41 13.97
CA LYS A 76 -13.61 -21.12 12.94
C LYS A 76 -14.36 -19.82 13.23
N LYS A 77 -14.80 -19.60 14.47
CA LYS A 77 -15.47 -18.35 14.87
C LYS A 77 -14.54 -17.15 14.72
N TYR A 78 -13.28 -17.28 15.14
CA TYR A 78 -12.29 -16.23 15.02
C TYR A 78 -12.04 -15.89 13.55
N LYS A 79 -11.77 -16.88 12.69
CA LYS A 79 -11.61 -16.64 11.23
C LYS A 79 -12.83 -15.96 10.61
N ASN A 80 -14.04 -16.39 10.95
CA ASN A 80 -15.25 -15.78 10.40
C ASN A 80 -15.42 -14.31 10.86
N MET A 81 -15.02 -14.02 12.11
CA MET A 81 -15.02 -12.67 12.67
C MET A 81 -13.91 -11.79 12.08
N THR A 82 -12.71 -12.34 11.87
CA THR A 82 -11.58 -11.65 11.19
C THR A 82 -11.96 -11.26 9.77
N ILE A 83 -12.55 -12.17 8.98
CA ILE A 83 -13.03 -11.87 7.63
C ILE A 83 -14.12 -10.80 7.67
N GLY A 84 -15.00 -10.84 8.67
CA GLY A 84 -16.00 -9.79 8.90
C GLY A 84 -15.38 -8.41 9.15
N TYR A 85 -14.37 -8.33 10.02
CA TYR A 85 -13.64 -7.09 10.28
C TYR A 85 -12.86 -6.60 9.07
N GLU A 86 -12.16 -7.47 8.34
CA GLU A 86 -11.47 -7.11 7.10
C GLU A 86 -12.44 -6.53 6.07
N SER A 87 -13.62 -7.13 5.90
CA SER A 87 -14.66 -6.63 4.99
C SER A 87 -15.22 -5.27 5.42
N ILE A 88 -15.51 -5.07 6.71
CA ILE A 88 -16.00 -3.79 7.24
C ILE A 88 -14.93 -2.70 7.10
N LEU A 89 -13.67 -3.01 7.42
CA LEU A 89 -12.55 -2.09 7.24
C LEU A 89 -12.38 -1.72 5.77
N PHE A 90 -12.55 -2.67 4.85
CA PHE A 90 -12.49 -2.41 3.41
C PHE A 90 -13.63 -1.48 2.96
N LEU A 91 -14.86 -1.68 3.44
CA LEU A 91 -15.99 -0.81 3.14
C LEU A 91 -15.80 0.60 3.70
N LEU A 92 -15.30 0.74 4.93
CA LEU A 92 -15.00 2.03 5.54
C LEU A 92 -13.87 2.76 4.81
N ALA A 93 -12.83 2.04 4.40
CA ALA A 93 -11.75 2.58 3.57
C ALA A 93 -12.31 3.06 2.22
N TRP A 94 -13.14 2.26 1.56
CA TRP A 94 -13.78 2.63 0.30
C TRP A 94 -14.67 3.86 0.44
N TYR A 95 -15.52 3.91 1.47
CA TYR A 95 -16.37 5.07 1.77
C TYR A 95 -15.55 6.34 2.05
N SER A 96 -14.43 6.22 2.77
CA SER A 96 -13.54 7.36 3.05
C SER A 96 -12.85 7.85 1.77
N ILE A 97 -12.43 6.94 0.89
CA ILE A 97 -11.85 7.29 -0.41
C ILE A 97 -12.88 7.99 -1.29
N THR A 98 -14.10 7.42 -1.42
CA THR A 98 -15.13 7.99 -2.30
C THR A 98 -15.62 9.35 -1.82
N THR A 99 -15.80 9.54 -0.51
CA THR A 99 -16.17 10.84 0.07
C THR A 99 -15.07 11.87 -0.15
N THR A 100 -13.79 11.53 0.11
CA THR A 100 -12.65 12.42 -0.15
C THR A 100 -12.55 12.79 -1.63
N LEU A 101 -12.73 11.82 -2.53
CA LEU A 101 -12.71 12.04 -3.97
C LEU A 101 -13.86 12.97 -4.41
N PHE A 102 -15.05 12.78 -3.84
CA PHE A 102 -16.21 13.62 -4.11
C PHE A 102 -15.98 15.06 -3.62
N THR A 103 -15.40 15.24 -2.43
CA THR A 103 -15.00 16.56 -1.92
C THR A 103 -13.91 17.20 -2.79
N ALA A 104 -12.97 16.41 -3.32
CA ALA A 104 -11.94 16.90 -4.25
C ALA A 104 -12.56 17.45 -5.55
N ILE A 105 -13.52 16.71 -6.11
CA ILE A 105 -14.23 17.09 -7.34
C ILE A 105 -15.12 18.31 -7.09
N LEU A 106 -15.70 18.43 -5.90
CA LEU A 106 -16.52 19.60 -5.56
C LEU A 106 -15.69 20.83 -5.19
N SER A 107 -14.38 20.72 -4.98
CA SER A 107 -13.51 21.85 -4.66
C SER A 107 -13.04 22.56 -5.95
N PRO A 108 -13.57 23.75 -6.27
CA PRO A 108 -13.21 24.46 -7.49
C PRO A 108 -11.72 24.89 -7.48
N VAL A 109 -11.19 25.23 -6.31
CA VAL A 109 -9.79 25.63 -6.11
C VAL A 109 -8.85 24.47 -6.44
N PHE A 110 -9.14 23.28 -5.90
CA PHE A 110 -8.34 22.08 -6.13
C PHE A 110 -8.43 21.61 -7.58
N LEU A 111 -9.63 21.60 -8.18
CA LEU A 111 -9.81 21.21 -9.58
C LEU A 111 -9.10 22.15 -10.56
N ASN A 112 -9.16 23.46 -10.33
CA ASN A 112 -8.46 24.42 -11.19
C ASN A 112 -6.94 24.19 -11.15
N ASP A 113 -6.39 23.98 -9.95
CA ASP A 113 -4.98 23.64 -9.75
C ASP A 113 -4.59 22.30 -10.40
N CYS A 114 -5.46 21.27 -10.32
CA CYS A 114 -5.30 20.01 -11.07
C CYS A 114 -5.23 20.25 -12.57
N ILE A 115 -6.17 21.00 -13.15
CA ILE A 115 -6.22 21.27 -14.59
C ILE A 115 -4.96 22.00 -15.04
N VAL A 116 -4.52 23.02 -14.28
CA VAL A 116 -3.28 23.75 -14.58
C VAL A 116 -2.07 22.83 -14.50
N PHE A 117 -1.97 21.99 -13.47
CA PHE A 117 -0.85 21.07 -13.29
C PHE A 117 -0.77 20.02 -14.40
N PHE A 118 -1.85 19.28 -14.64
CA PHE A 118 -1.89 18.26 -15.69
C PHE A 118 -1.84 18.88 -17.10
N GLY A 119 -2.38 20.10 -17.27
CA GLY A 119 -2.24 20.86 -18.51
C GLY A 119 -0.79 21.27 -18.79
N ALA A 120 -0.04 21.68 -17.76
CA ALA A 120 1.39 21.96 -17.88
C ALA A 120 2.20 20.69 -18.19
N LEU A 121 1.92 19.59 -17.49
CA LEU A 121 2.54 18.29 -17.78
C LEU A 121 2.25 17.82 -19.22
N GLY A 122 0.99 17.92 -19.66
CA GLY A 122 0.59 17.55 -21.02
C GLY A 122 1.27 18.41 -22.09
N LYS A 123 1.39 19.71 -21.86
CA LYS A 123 2.15 20.61 -22.75
C LYS A 123 3.63 20.25 -22.79
N GLY A 124 4.25 19.95 -21.64
CA GLY A 124 5.64 19.50 -21.58
C GLY A 124 5.86 18.22 -22.37
N MET A 125 4.99 17.23 -22.17
CA MET A 125 5.06 15.94 -22.87
C MET A 125 4.79 16.09 -24.37
N GLY A 126 3.85 16.96 -24.76
CA GLY A 126 3.59 17.31 -26.15
C GLY A 126 4.75 18.03 -26.82
N SER A 127 5.49 18.89 -26.11
CA SER A 127 6.70 19.54 -26.60
C SER A 127 7.80 18.52 -26.88
N LEU A 128 8.03 17.60 -25.94
CA LEU A 128 8.99 16.49 -26.12
C LEU A 128 8.61 15.60 -27.31
N PHE A 129 7.33 15.27 -27.45
CA PHE A 129 6.84 14.51 -28.59
C PHE A 129 7.04 15.26 -29.92
N ARG A 130 6.83 16.58 -29.93
CA ARG A 130 7.03 17.39 -31.13
C ARG A 130 8.49 17.46 -31.53
N GLU A 131 9.41 17.70 -30.59
CA GLU A 131 10.86 17.64 -30.84
C GLU A 131 11.28 16.28 -31.38
N PHE A 132 10.72 15.20 -30.83
CA PHE A 132 10.96 13.85 -31.31
C PHE A 132 10.53 13.64 -32.76
N VAL A 133 9.30 14.05 -33.10
CA VAL A 133 8.78 13.97 -34.48
C VAL A 133 9.63 14.82 -35.43
N THR A 134 10.03 16.03 -35.04
CA THR A 134 10.92 16.89 -35.84
C THR A 134 12.29 16.26 -36.08
N GLY A 135 12.84 15.55 -35.08
CA GLY A 135 14.06 14.78 -35.23
C GLY A 135 13.91 13.68 -36.28
N ALA A 136 12.82 12.90 -36.22
CA ALA A 136 12.56 11.84 -37.19
C ALA A 136 12.28 12.36 -38.62
N ASP A 137 11.60 13.50 -38.74
CA ASP A 137 11.35 14.20 -40.01
C ASP A 137 12.67 14.58 -40.70
N SER A 138 13.64 15.08 -39.93
CA SER A 138 14.99 15.41 -40.42
C SER A 138 15.72 14.19 -41.00
N PHE A 139 15.54 13.00 -40.42
CA PHE A 139 16.10 11.75 -40.96
C PHE A 139 15.33 11.25 -42.19
N GLY A 140 14.01 11.42 -42.23
CA GLY A 140 13.20 11.10 -43.40
C GLY A 140 13.62 11.91 -44.63
N GLN A 141 13.91 13.21 -44.44
CA GLN A 141 14.30 14.13 -45.51
C GLN A 141 15.59 13.72 -46.25
N LEU A 142 16.41 12.83 -45.69
CA LEU A 142 17.56 12.24 -46.41
C LEU A 142 17.14 11.47 -47.68
N SER A 143 15.87 11.06 -47.82
CA SER A 143 15.35 10.41 -49.04
C SER A 143 15.03 11.38 -50.19
N SER A 144 15.06 12.69 -49.95
CA SER A 144 14.70 13.73 -50.94
C SER A 144 15.73 13.87 -52.07
N GLY A 145 16.92 13.29 -51.93
CA GLY A 145 17.92 13.20 -53.00
C GLY A 145 17.59 12.21 -54.12
N ILE A 146 16.47 11.46 -54.02
CA ILE A 146 16.04 10.48 -55.03
C ILE A 146 15.21 11.18 -56.12
N PRO A 147 15.56 11.07 -57.41
CA PRO A 147 14.95 11.83 -58.50
C PRO A 147 13.48 11.48 -58.80
N ASN A 148 12.99 10.33 -58.35
CA ASN A 148 11.59 9.91 -58.52
C ASN A 148 10.75 10.32 -57.31
N SER A 149 9.79 11.23 -57.49
CA SER A 149 8.96 11.79 -56.41
C SER A 149 8.10 10.74 -55.66
N ILE A 150 7.52 9.78 -56.39
CA ILE A 150 6.73 8.69 -55.81
C ILE A 150 7.61 7.76 -54.97
N LEU A 151 8.80 7.42 -55.47
CA LEU A 151 9.75 6.55 -54.78
C LEU A 151 10.36 7.26 -53.56
N SER A 152 10.70 8.55 -53.70
CA SER A 152 11.21 9.37 -52.60
C SER A 152 10.23 9.46 -51.44
N GLY A 153 8.93 9.61 -51.73
CA GLY A 153 7.86 9.61 -50.71
C GLY A 153 7.71 8.27 -49.98
N ILE A 154 7.78 7.14 -50.69
CA ILE A 154 7.72 5.80 -50.05
C ILE A 154 8.94 5.56 -49.16
N VAL A 155 10.14 5.91 -49.66
CA VAL A 155 11.39 5.76 -48.92
C VAL A 155 11.44 6.70 -47.71
N TYR A 156 10.89 7.92 -47.84
CA TYR A 156 10.75 8.89 -46.76
C TYR A 156 9.98 8.29 -45.57
N TRP A 157 8.76 7.80 -45.83
CA TRP A 157 7.90 7.25 -44.77
C TRP A 157 8.48 5.95 -44.18
N LEU A 158 9.20 5.14 -44.97
CA LEU A 158 9.90 3.96 -44.49
C LEU A 158 11.03 4.32 -43.52
N ILE A 159 11.88 5.28 -43.86
CA ILE A 159 13.00 5.72 -43.03
C ILE A 159 12.48 6.40 -41.76
N ALA A 160 11.59 7.39 -41.90
CA ALA A 160 11.01 8.10 -40.76
C ALA A 160 10.27 7.13 -39.81
N GLY A 161 9.46 6.21 -40.34
CA GLY A 161 8.75 5.21 -39.56
C GLY A 161 9.67 4.25 -38.81
N THR A 162 10.75 3.80 -39.47
CA THR A 162 11.73 2.87 -38.86
C THR A 162 12.52 3.54 -37.74
N VAL A 163 12.96 4.79 -37.95
CA VAL A 163 13.66 5.59 -36.92
C VAL A 163 12.75 5.82 -35.70
N MET A 164 11.49 6.22 -35.94
CA MET A 164 10.50 6.39 -34.87
C MET A 164 10.29 5.10 -34.07
N ALA A 165 10.16 3.96 -34.74
CA ALA A 165 9.94 2.67 -34.09
C ALA A 165 11.13 2.23 -33.22
N ILE A 166 12.36 2.32 -33.75
CA ILE A 166 13.58 1.95 -32.99
C ILE A 166 13.73 2.83 -31.75
N LEU A 167 13.54 4.13 -31.89
CA LEU A 167 13.64 5.07 -30.78
C LEU A 167 12.56 4.81 -29.72
N PHE A 168 11.33 4.45 -30.12
CA PHE A 168 10.26 4.11 -29.19
C PHE A 168 10.58 2.83 -28.40
N VAL A 169 11.18 1.83 -29.06
CA VAL A 169 11.62 0.58 -28.42
C VAL A 169 12.73 0.86 -27.39
N ILE A 170 13.75 1.66 -27.75
CA ILE A 170 14.84 2.02 -26.83
C ILE A 170 14.29 2.81 -25.63
N THR A 171 13.47 3.83 -25.88
CA THR A 171 12.88 4.67 -24.83
C THR A 171 11.97 3.85 -23.92
N GLY A 172 11.13 2.98 -24.49
CA GLY A 172 10.26 2.08 -23.74
C GLY A 172 11.06 1.12 -22.85
N TRP A 173 12.14 0.54 -23.37
CA TRP A 173 13.01 -0.33 -22.58
C TRP A 173 13.67 0.41 -21.40
N LEU A 174 14.15 1.64 -21.62
CA LEU A 174 14.72 2.48 -20.56
C LEU A 174 13.70 2.81 -19.47
N ILE A 175 12.47 3.20 -19.86
CA ILE A 175 11.38 3.48 -18.92
C ILE A 175 11.05 2.24 -18.08
N ILE A 176 10.95 1.07 -18.72
CA ILE A 176 10.67 -0.20 -18.01
C ILE A 176 11.79 -0.53 -17.02
N GLY A 177 13.06 -0.35 -17.41
CA GLY A 177 14.21 -0.60 -16.54
C GLY A 177 14.22 0.31 -15.30
N ILE A 178 14.01 1.61 -15.48
CA ILE A 178 13.93 2.58 -14.37
C ILE A 178 12.70 2.28 -13.51
N GLY A 179 11.55 2.05 -14.14
CA GLY A 179 10.30 1.72 -13.46
C GLY A 179 10.40 0.44 -12.62
N TYR A 180 11.17 -0.56 -13.07
CA TYR A 180 11.42 -1.77 -12.30
C TYR A 180 12.26 -1.49 -11.04
N GLN A 181 13.33 -0.70 -11.15
CA GLN A 181 14.18 -0.34 -10.00
C GLN A 181 13.40 0.50 -8.98
N VAL A 182 12.72 1.54 -9.45
CA VAL A 182 11.87 2.40 -8.62
C VAL A 182 10.73 1.59 -8.00
N GLY A 183 10.10 0.71 -8.77
CA GLY A 183 9.03 -0.18 -8.30
C GLY A 183 9.51 -1.16 -7.24
N LYS A 184 10.73 -1.69 -7.34
CA LYS A 184 11.33 -2.58 -6.33
C LYS A 184 11.56 -1.83 -5.01
N ILE A 185 12.08 -0.62 -5.07
CA ILE A 185 12.23 0.27 -3.90
C ILE A 185 10.83 0.58 -3.34
N TYR A 186 9.90 1.04 -4.18
CA TYR A 186 8.54 1.35 -3.74
C TYR A 186 7.85 0.15 -3.08
N ARG A 187 8.03 -1.06 -3.59
CA ARG A 187 7.49 -2.28 -2.97
C ARG A 187 8.13 -2.60 -1.62
N LYS A 188 9.45 -2.35 -1.45
CA LYS A 188 10.17 -2.57 -0.18
C LYS A 188 9.80 -1.53 0.89
N TYR A 189 9.51 -0.27 0.51
CA TYR A 189 9.36 0.85 1.45
C TYR A 189 7.96 1.45 1.53
N CYS A 190 7.16 1.45 0.45
CA CYS A 190 5.88 2.17 0.35
C CYS A 190 4.64 1.25 0.22
N TRP A 191 4.82 -0.05 0.07
CA TRP A 191 3.71 -1.03 0.05
C TRP A 191 3.23 -1.39 1.46
N ASP A 192 3.11 -0.39 2.34
CA ASP A 192 2.61 -0.57 3.69
C ASP A 192 1.33 0.25 3.87
N ILE A 193 0.36 -0.30 4.60
CA ILE A 193 -0.97 0.27 4.81
C ILE A 193 -0.86 1.70 5.38
N ILE A 194 0.14 1.96 6.22
CA ILE A 194 0.42 3.27 6.80
C ILE A 194 0.67 4.32 5.71
N SER A 195 1.42 3.99 4.66
CA SER A 195 1.72 4.94 3.57
C SER A 195 0.47 5.31 2.79
N ILE A 196 -0.44 4.36 2.60
CA ILE A 196 -1.72 4.58 1.91
C ILE A 196 -2.61 5.50 2.75
N VAL A 197 -2.70 5.25 4.05
CA VAL A 197 -3.46 6.09 4.98
C VAL A 197 -2.91 7.51 5.03
N VAL A 198 -1.58 7.68 5.08
CA VAL A 198 -0.92 9.00 5.02
C VAL A 198 -1.24 9.73 3.72
N ALA A 199 -1.29 9.02 2.59
CA ALA A 199 -1.62 9.63 1.31
C ALA A 199 -3.06 10.12 1.22
N ILE A 200 -4.01 9.31 1.70
CA ILE A 200 -5.43 9.68 1.72
C ILE A 200 -5.67 10.85 2.67
N THR A 201 -5.13 10.78 3.89
CA THR A 201 -5.31 11.82 4.91
C THR A 201 -4.67 13.14 4.52
N SER A 202 -3.44 13.14 3.99
CA SER A 202 -2.81 14.36 3.48
C SER A 202 -3.57 14.98 2.32
N THR A 203 -4.10 14.16 1.41
CA THR A 203 -4.97 14.64 0.32
C THR A 203 -6.24 15.29 0.86
N ALA A 204 -6.89 14.66 1.84
CA ALA A 204 -8.07 15.22 2.49
C ALA A 204 -7.79 16.57 3.18
N VAL A 205 -6.66 16.69 3.88
CA VAL A 205 -6.22 17.95 4.52
C VAL A 205 -6.00 19.05 3.49
N VAL A 206 -5.30 18.76 2.39
CA VAL A 206 -5.04 19.73 1.32
C VAL A 206 -6.33 20.19 0.64
N ILE A 207 -7.30 19.30 0.44
CA ILE A 207 -8.61 19.65 -0.13
C ILE A 207 -9.40 20.53 0.84
N TYR A 208 -9.49 20.12 2.11
CA TYR A 208 -10.31 20.81 3.10
C TYR A 208 -9.78 22.21 3.42
N PHE A 209 -8.46 22.34 3.58
CA PHE A 209 -7.82 23.63 3.87
C PHE A 209 -7.33 24.36 2.61
N GLY A 210 -7.68 23.89 1.41
CA GLY A 210 -7.10 24.38 0.16
C GLY A 210 -7.24 25.89 -0.05
N GLU A 211 -8.38 26.47 0.33
CA GLU A 211 -8.62 27.91 0.24
C GLU A 211 -7.77 28.71 1.24
N TRP A 212 -7.65 28.22 2.47
CA TRP A 212 -6.79 28.83 3.49
C TRP A 212 -5.30 28.75 3.10
N ILE A 213 -4.86 27.59 2.58
CA ILE A 213 -3.50 27.37 2.11
C ILE A 213 -3.17 28.32 0.95
N LYS A 214 -4.08 28.46 -0.03
CA LYS A 214 -3.93 29.39 -1.16
C LYS A 214 -3.79 30.84 -0.70
N ASN A 215 -4.55 31.24 0.31
CA ASN A 215 -4.48 32.60 0.87
C ASN A 215 -3.14 32.84 1.58
N ALA A 216 -2.59 31.83 2.24
CA ALA A 216 -1.27 31.92 2.87
C ALA A 216 -0.11 31.82 1.87
N ASN A 217 -0.26 31.02 0.82
CA ASN A 217 0.78 30.73 -0.15
C ASN A 217 0.19 30.38 -1.54
N PRO A 218 0.54 31.11 -2.62
CA PRO A 218 -0.04 30.90 -3.95
C PRO A 218 0.44 29.63 -4.68
N ILE A 219 1.19 28.74 -4.02
CA ILE A 219 1.65 27.47 -4.61
C ILE A 219 0.46 26.58 -5.00
N ASN A 220 0.60 25.86 -6.10
CA ASN A 220 -0.41 24.89 -6.55
C ASN A 220 -0.57 23.76 -5.50
N LEU A 221 -1.81 23.48 -5.11
CA LEU A 221 -2.13 22.48 -4.08
C LEU A 221 -1.62 21.08 -4.42
N ILE A 222 -1.59 20.71 -5.71
CA ILE A 222 -1.04 19.43 -6.19
C ILE A 222 0.46 19.37 -6.04
N VAL A 223 1.16 20.47 -6.32
CA VAL A 223 2.61 20.54 -6.14
C VAL A 223 2.95 20.40 -4.66
N LEU A 224 2.19 21.08 -3.78
CA LEU A 224 2.36 20.98 -2.34
C LEU A 224 2.13 19.55 -1.83
N LEU A 225 1.07 18.88 -2.32
CA LEU A 225 0.78 17.48 -2.01
C LEU A 225 1.92 16.55 -2.47
N LEU A 226 2.43 16.72 -3.69
CA LEU A 226 3.51 15.87 -4.21
C LEU A 226 4.80 16.07 -3.42
N LEU A 227 5.15 17.31 -3.08
CA LEU A 227 6.33 17.63 -2.28
C LEU A 227 6.25 17.00 -0.89
N SER A 228 5.09 17.08 -0.22
CA SER A 228 4.91 16.47 1.10
C SER A 228 5.11 14.96 1.05
N HIS A 229 4.63 14.30 -0.02
CA HIS A 229 4.80 12.86 -0.21
C HIS A 229 6.25 12.48 -0.52
N ILE A 230 6.94 13.25 -1.35
CA ILE A 230 8.37 13.01 -1.66
C ILE A 230 9.20 13.10 -0.37
N ILE A 231 8.96 14.12 0.46
CA ILE A 231 9.63 14.29 1.75
C ILE A 231 9.31 13.12 2.68
N TYR A 232 8.04 12.74 2.80
CA TYR A 232 7.62 11.60 3.64
C TYR A 232 8.30 10.29 3.22
N ILE A 233 8.31 9.99 1.91
CA ILE A 233 8.97 8.80 1.38
C ILE A 233 10.47 8.85 1.63
N GLY A 234 11.10 10.01 1.44
CA GLY A 234 12.53 10.22 1.71
C GLY A 234 12.91 9.94 3.16
N ILE A 235 12.15 10.50 4.12
CA ILE A 235 12.36 10.24 5.56
C ILE A 235 12.18 8.75 5.87
N ARG A 236 11.16 8.11 5.31
CA ARG A 236 10.89 6.69 5.55
C ARG A 236 11.98 5.79 5.02
N CYS A 237 12.49 6.09 3.82
CA CYS A 237 13.64 5.39 3.26
C CYS A 237 14.86 5.54 4.16
N TYR A 238 15.16 6.77 4.60
CA TYR A 238 16.29 7.05 5.49
C TYR A 238 16.20 6.29 6.82
N VAL A 239 15.05 6.34 7.49
CA VAL A 239 14.83 5.64 8.77
C VAL A 239 14.96 4.14 8.62
N LYS A 240 14.44 3.57 7.53
CA LYS A 240 14.50 2.12 7.31
C LYS A 240 15.91 1.65 6.96
N ASP A 241 16.66 2.40 6.16
CA ASP A 241 18.07 2.11 5.87
C ASP A 241 18.90 2.16 7.17
N TRP A 242 18.70 3.18 8.00
CA TRP A 242 19.33 3.31 9.31
C TRP A 242 19.01 2.15 10.26
N MET A 243 17.77 1.64 10.24
CA MET A 243 17.36 0.46 11.03
C MET A 243 18.01 -0.84 10.53
N GLU A 244 18.15 -1.00 9.21
CA GLU A 244 18.83 -2.16 8.59
C GLU A 244 20.33 -2.16 8.94
N GLU A 245 21.01 -1.01 8.89
CA GLU A 245 22.43 -0.88 9.29
C GLU A 245 22.68 -1.23 10.77
N ARG A 246 21.67 -1.04 11.62
CA ARG A 246 21.74 -1.29 13.07
C ARG A 246 21.29 -2.71 13.46
N GLY A 247 20.88 -3.54 12.51
CA GLY A 247 20.52 -4.94 12.73
C GLY A 247 19.18 -5.15 13.46
N TYR A 248 18.26 -4.20 13.36
CA TYR A 248 16.91 -4.33 13.96
C TYR A 248 15.96 -5.21 13.13
N TYR A 249 16.43 -5.83 12.03
CA TYR A 249 15.69 -6.71 11.12
C TYR A 249 16.48 -7.94 10.72
#